data_AF-A0AAW5P8E9-F1
#
_entry.id   AF-A0AAW5P8E9-F1
#
_cell.length_a   1.000
_cell.length_b   1.000
_cell.length_c   1.000
_cell.angle_alpha   90.00
_cell.angle_beta   90.00
_cell.angle_gamma   90.00
#
_symmetry.space_group_name_H-M   'P 1'
#
loop_
_entity.id
_entity.type
_entity.pdbx_description
1 polymer ?
#
loop_
_entity_poly.entity_id
_entity_poly.type
_entity_poly.pdbx_seq_one_letter_code
_entity_poly.pdbx_strand_id
1 'polypeptide(L)'
;MKLLLRRLYKSDVQTRGTLEVRNGDEQVLKCKTLELPWRENKNRVSCIPAGTYPVEYREAVESGSFGYDHFHVRDVEGRSYILIHRGNLYTQILGCILVGRKFVDINGDGHPDVTHSGPTLSRLRDVLSGPLQSEGSVPLEIQDGYEGRFETEIAVPDTEPEWDGLVAGLDEKAVEIDEHIPDEIDPTP
;
A
#
# COMPACT_ATOMS: atom_id res chain seq x y z
N MET A 1 11.43 13.85 4.23
CA MET A 1 10.82 12.63 4.84
C MET A 1 11.08 11.42 3.94
N LYS A 2 10.82 10.18 4.39
CA LYS A 2 10.87 9.00 3.51
C LYS A 2 9.79 7.98 3.82
N LEU A 3 9.47 7.15 2.83
CA LEU A 3 8.66 5.97 2.94
C LEU A 3 9.56 4.73 3.03
N LEU A 4 9.23 3.79 3.91
CA LEU A 4 9.95 2.52 4.07
C LEU A 4 8.96 1.37 4.03
N LEU A 5 8.96 0.60 2.96
CA LEU A 5 8.14 -0.60 2.77
C LEU A 5 9.00 -1.83 3.09
N ARG A 6 8.61 -2.56 4.13
CA ARG A 6 9.20 -3.85 4.48
C ARG A 6 8.26 -4.97 4.08
N ARG A 7 8.66 -5.84 3.16
CA ARG A 7 7.92 -7.05 2.81
C ARG A 7 8.24 -8.13 3.83
N LEU A 8 7.22 -8.60 4.53
CA LEU A 8 7.36 -9.48 5.71
C LEU A 8 6.85 -10.89 5.46
N TYR A 9 5.99 -11.07 4.45
CA TYR A 9 5.41 -12.34 4.11
C TYR A 9 5.25 -12.45 2.60
N LYS A 10 5.50 -13.65 2.06
CA LYS A 10 5.31 -13.98 0.66
C LYS A 10 4.62 -15.34 0.56
N SER A 11 3.60 -15.42 -0.26
CA SER A 11 3.05 -16.68 -0.78
C SER A 11 3.13 -16.69 -2.31
N ASP A 12 2.55 -17.72 -2.92
CA ASP A 12 2.38 -17.76 -4.37
C ASP A 12 1.27 -16.84 -4.90
N VAL A 13 0.47 -16.28 -3.99
CA VAL A 13 -0.72 -15.48 -4.32
C VAL A 13 -0.53 -14.01 -4.00
N GLN A 14 0.20 -13.69 -2.92
CA GLN A 14 0.38 -12.31 -2.47
C GLN A 14 1.64 -12.08 -1.65
N THR A 15 2.08 -10.83 -1.62
CA THR A 15 3.13 -10.32 -0.73
C THR A 15 2.49 -9.36 0.27
N ARG A 16 2.76 -9.55 1.57
CA ARG A 16 2.28 -8.66 2.64
C ARG A 16 3.43 -7.98 3.33
N GLY A 17 3.22 -6.74 3.73
CA GLY A 17 4.26 -5.93 4.36
C GLY A 17 3.74 -4.85 5.30
N THR A 18 4.65 -3.96 5.65
CA THR A 18 4.36 -2.72 6.38
C THR A 18 5.01 -1.54 5.69
N LEU A 19 4.28 -0.44 5.56
CA LEU A 19 4.79 0.84 5.10
C LEU A 19 4.92 1.78 6.29
N GLU A 20 6.09 2.37 6.47
CA GLU A 20 6.38 3.37 7.49
C GLU A 20 6.69 4.72 6.83
N VAL A 21 6.09 5.80 7.33
CA VAL A 21 6.52 7.17 7.01
C VAL A 21 7.49 7.61 8.10
N ARG A 22 8.70 8.01 7.70
CA ARG A 22 9.76 8.43 8.64
C ARG A 22 10.20 9.87 8.40
N ASN A 23 10.36 10.59 9.50
CA ASN A 23 10.99 11.90 9.53
C ASN A 23 12.31 11.79 10.32
N GLY A 24 13.41 11.59 9.60
CA GLY A 24 14.66 11.14 10.23
C GLY A 24 14.46 9.77 10.90
N ASP A 25 14.78 9.69 12.19
CA ASP A 25 14.63 8.46 12.97
C ASP A 25 13.20 8.24 13.49
N GLU A 26 12.35 9.26 13.51
CA GLU A 26 10.99 9.19 14.02
C GLU A 26 10.05 8.47 13.03
N GLN A 27 9.25 7.54 13.54
CA GLN A 27 8.15 6.92 12.78
C GLN A 27 6.88 7.76 12.97
N VAL A 28 6.44 8.44 11.92
CA VAL A 28 5.26 9.32 11.91
C VAL A 28 3.97 8.56 11.66
N LEU A 29 4.03 7.54 10.79
CA LEU A 29 2.89 6.71 10.42
C LEU A 29 3.37 5.29 10.13
N LYS A 30 2.52 4.31 10.41
CA LYS A 30 2.71 2.91 9.99
C LYS A 30 1.38 2.30 9.55
N CYS A 31 1.39 1.60 8.43
CA CYS A 31 0.25 0.84 7.92
C CYS A 31 0.68 -0.50 7.32
N LYS A 32 -0.29 -1.35 6.99
CA LYS A 32 -0.09 -2.62 6.29
C LYS A 32 -0.08 -2.40 4.79
N THR A 33 0.63 -3.26 4.07
CA THR A 33 0.63 -3.29 2.61
C THR A 33 0.27 -4.66 2.06
N LEU A 34 -0.34 -4.67 0.87
CA LEU A 34 -0.62 -5.86 0.08
C LEU A 34 -0.19 -5.62 -1.38
N GLU A 35 0.57 -6.56 -1.92
CA GLU A 35 1.10 -6.54 -3.29
C GLU A 35 0.94 -7.92 -3.93
N LEU A 36 1.10 -8.02 -5.25
CA LEU A 36 1.26 -9.30 -5.93
C LEU A 36 2.57 -10.02 -5.52
N PRO A 37 2.70 -11.34 -5.75
CA PRO A 37 3.95 -12.06 -5.52
C PRO A 37 5.03 -11.58 -6.48
N TRP A 38 6.30 -11.72 -6.08
CA TRP A 38 7.41 -11.47 -7.00
C TRP A 38 7.44 -12.52 -8.12
N ARG A 39 7.34 -12.05 -9.36
CA ARG A 39 7.41 -12.84 -10.60
C ARG A 39 8.37 -12.20 -11.59
N GLU A 40 9.61 -11.93 -11.14
CA GLU A 40 10.71 -11.43 -11.98
C GLU A 40 10.40 -10.08 -12.66
N ASN A 41 9.77 -9.15 -11.93
CA ASN A 41 9.33 -7.85 -12.45
C ASN A 41 8.40 -7.94 -13.67
N LYS A 42 7.72 -9.07 -13.88
CA LYS A 42 6.81 -9.23 -15.03
C LYS A 42 5.64 -8.27 -14.94
N ASN A 43 5.29 -7.70 -16.10
CA ASN A 43 4.20 -6.75 -16.21
C ASN A 43 2.87 -7.35 -15.76
N ARG A 44 2.09 -6.57 -15.00
CA ARG A 44 0.73 -6.88 -14.56
C ARG A 44 0.55 -8.07 -13.61
N VAL A 45 1.62 -8.80 -13.27
CA VAL A 45 1.55 -10.04 -12.47
C VAL A 45 2.58 -10.12 -11.34
N SER A 46 3.40 -9.07 -11.18
CA SER A 46 4.49 -9.02 -10.20
C SER A 46 4.42 -7.73 -9.39
N CYS A 47 4.79 -7.81 -8.11
CA CYS A 47 5.30 -6.65 -7.39
C CYS A 47 6.63 -6.19 -8.00
N ILE A 48 7.02 -4.94 -7.70
CA ILE A 48 8.25 -4.33 -8.24
C ILE A 48 9.51 -4.76 -7.47
N PRO A 49 10.72 -4.58 -8.01
CA PRO A 49 11.94 -4.96 -7.32
C PRO A 49 12.10 -4.21 -5.98
N ALA A 50 12.81 -4.82 -5.03
CA ALA A 50 13.33 -4.07 -3.89
C ALA A 50 14.31 -3.00 -4.37
N GLY A 51 14.32 -1.83 -3.74
CA GLY A 51 15.07 -0.67 -4.23
C GLY A 51 14.53 0.64 -3.69
N THR A 52 15.03 1.75 -4.23
CA THR A 52 14.59 3.10 -3.86
C THR A 52 13.97 3.79 -5.07
N TYR A 53 12.77 4.32 -4.91
CA TYR A 53 11.98 4.94 -5.97
C TYR A 53 11.43 6.29 -5.54
N PRO A 54 11.38 7.31 -6.42
CA PRO A 54 10.63 8.52 -6.14
C PRO A 54 9.13 8.24 -6.13
N VAL A 55 8.43 8.80 -5.16
CA VAL A 55 6.97 8.75 -5.07
C VAL A 55 6.41 10.15 -5.23
N GLU A 56 5.57 10.31 -6.25
CA GLU A 56 4.88 11.56 -6.57
C GLU A 56 3.41 11.47 -6.16
N TYR A 57 2.82 12.62 -5.83
CA TYR A 57 1.38 12.73 -5.68
C TYR A 57 0.71 12.73 -7.06
N ARG A 58 -0.45 12.10 -7.17
CA ARG A 58 -1.27 12.14 -8.38
C ARG A 58 -2.72 12.44 -8.02
N GLU A 59 -3.23 13.51 -8.60
CA GLU A 59 -4.62 13.93 -8.37
C GLU A 59 -5.60 13.02 -9.09
N ALA A 60 -6.82 12.90 -8.55
CA ALA A 60 -7.91 12.17 -9.18
C ALA A 60 -8.16 12.60 -10.63
N VAL A 61 -8.06 13.91 -10.91
CA VAL A 61 -8.30 14.47 -12.26
C VAL A 61 -7.23 14.08 -13.28
N GLU A 62 -6.02 13.76 -12.82
CA GLU A 62 -4.91 13.28 -13.65
C GLU A 62 -4.99 11.77 -13.88
N SER A 63 -5.83 11.09 -13.11
CA SER A 63 -6.03 9.65 -13.18
C SER A 63 -7.04 9.30 -14.26
N GLY A 64 -6.61 8.58 -15.29
CA GLY A 64 -7.53 8.09 -16.32
C GLY A 64 -8.49 6.99 -15.82
N SER A 65 -8.16 6.33 -14.71
CA SER A 65 -8.86 5.11 -14.25
C SER A 65 -9.31 5.13 -12.79
N PHE A 66 -8.87 6.11 -11.97
CA PHE A 66 -9.25 6.21 -10.56
C PHE A 66 -9.85 7.57 -10.23
N GLY A 67 -11.10 7.58 -9.75
CA GLY A 67 -11.78 8.81 -9.31
C GLY A 67 -11.32 9.36 -7.95
N TYR A 68 -10.09 9.09 -7.52
CA TYR A 68 -9.55 9.50 -6.23
C TYR A 68 -8.02 9.70 -6.28
N ASP A 69 -7.52 10.52 -5.35
CA ASP A 69 -6.10 10.85 -5.23
C ASP A 69 -5.29 9.64 -4.74
N HIS A 70 -4.08 9.48 -5.28
CA HIS A 70 -3.19 8.37 -4.95
C HIS A 70 -1.73 8.75 -5.22
N PHE A 71 -0.81 7.80 -5.06
CA PHE A 71 0.61 8.06 -5.30
C PHE A 71 1.14 7.24 -6.46
N HIS A 72 2.11 7.80 -7.19
CA HIS A 72 2.80 7.15 -8.30
C HIS A 72 4.25 6.87 -7.92
N VAL A 73 4.61 5.59 -7.89
CA VAL A 73 6.00 5.13 -7.78
C VAL A 73 6.65 5.24 -9.15
N ARG A 74 7.60 6.16 -9.29
CA ARG A 74 8.26 6.48 -10.56
C ARG A 74 9.55 5.68 -10.72
N ASP A 75 10.09 5.74 -11.93
CA ASP A 75 11.41 5.19 -12.28
C ASP A 75 11.57 3.69 -11.99
N VAL A 76 10.47 2.94 -12.06
CA VAL A 76 10.51 1.48 -12.04
C VAL A 76 10.84 0.97 -13.43
N GLU A 77 12.06 0.46 -13.63
CA GLU A 77 12.50 -0.04 -14.92
C GLU A 77 11.55 -1.11 -15.49
N GLY A 78 11.11 -0.91 -16.74
CA GLY A 78 10.22 -1.83 -17.45
C GLY A 78 8.77 -1.86 -16.95
N ARG A 79 8.39 -1.00 -16.01
CA ARG A 79 7.03 -0.89 -15.48
C ARG A 79 6.53 0.55 -15.56
N SER A 80 5.25 0.70 -15.87
CA SER A 80 4.55 1.99 -15.81
C SER A 80 3.40 1.91 -14.82
N TYR A 81 2.98 3.07 -14.31
CA TYR A 81 1.80 3.22 -13.45
C TYR A 81 1.79 2.26 -12.26
N ILE A 82 2.91 2.21 -11.54
CA ILE A 82 2.98 1.53 -10.25
C ILE A 82 2.45 2.49 -9.19
N LEU A 83 1.30 2.16 -8.61
CA LEU A 83 0.59 3.07 -7.73
C LEU A 83 0.59 2.58 -6.28
N ILE A 84 0.56 3.53 -5.34
CA ILE A 84 0.12 3.27 -3.97
C ILE A 84 -1.30 3.80 -3.85
N HIS A 85 -2.28 2.91 -3.71
CA HIS A 85 -3.69 3.28 -3.77
C HIS A 85 -4.54 2.45 -2.80
N ARG A 86 -5.82 2.83 -2.70
CA ARG A 86 -6.80 2.10 -1.89
C ARG A 86 -7.33 0.90 -2.68
N GLY A 87 -7.71 -0.14 -1.94
CA GLY A 87 -8.11 -1.45 -2.42
C GLY A 87 -7.86 -2.43 -1.28
N ASN A 88 -8.49 -3.60 -1.33
CA ASN A 88 -8.48 -4.55 -0.23
C ASN A 88 -7.85 -5.88 -0.62
N LEU A 89 -8.15 -6.40 -1.82
CA LEU A 89 -7.78 -7.74 -2.25
C LEU A 89 -6.66 -7.73 -3.29
N TYR A 90 -5.82 -8.78 -3.30
CA TYR A 90 -4.75 -8.92 -4.30
C TYR A 90 -5.28 -9.03 -5.73
N THR A 91 -6.52 -9.50 -5.91
CA THR A 91 -7.19 -9.62 -7.21
C THR A 91 -7.58 -8.26 -7.81
N GLN A 92 -7.54 -7.18 -7.03
CA GLN A 92 -7.86 -5.81 -7.47
C GLN A 92 -6.64 -5.07 -8.04
N ILE A 93 -5.46 -5.70 -8.08
CA ILE A 93 -4.22 -5.07 -8.50
C ILE A 93 -3.47 -5.85 -9.56
N LEU A 94 -2.69 -5.11 -10.35
CA LEU A 94 -1.84 -5.63 -11.44
C LEU A 94 -0.37 -5.25 -11.18
N GLY A 95 0.03 -5.30 -9.91
CA GLY A 95 1.39 -4.99 -9.44
C GLY A 95 1.54 -3.66 -8.69
N CYS A 96 0.44 -2.98 -8.39
CA CYS A 96 0.40 -1.85 -7.47
C CYS A 96 0.59 -2.28 -6.00
N ILE A 97 0.68 -1.30 -5.11
CA ILE A 97 0.80 -1.46 -3.66
C ILE A 97 -0.50 -0.98 -3.01
N LEU A 98 -1.25 -1.88 -2.40
CA LEU A 98 -2.40 -1.52 -1.58
C LEU A 98 -1.95 -1.18 -0.16
N VAL A 99 -2.68 -0.27 0.48
CA VAL A 99 -2.46 0.12 1.88
C VAL A 99 -3.71 -0.13 2.71
N GLY A 100 -3.52 -0.48 3.98
CA GLY A 100 -4.64 -0.61 4.93
C GLY A 100 -4.18 -0.71 6.38
N ARG A 101 -5.15 -0.81 7.30
CA ARG A 101 -4.89 -0.76 8.76
C ARG A 101 -4.49 -2.11 9.34
N LYS A 102 -5.16 -3.19 8.92
CA LYS A 102 -4.96 -4.55 9.44
C LYS A 102 -5.20 -5.61 8.37
N PHE A 103 -4.73 -6.82 8.65
CA PHE A 103 -4.95 -8.00 7.80
C PHE A 103 -6.18 -8.79 8.27
N VAL A 104 -7.09 -9.08 7.35
CA VAL A 104 -8.29 -9.90 7.59
C VAL A 104 -8.57 -10.68 6.31
N ASP A 105 -8.92 -11.96 6.40
CA ASP A 105 -9.45 -12.71 5.26
C ASP A 105 -10.89 -12.23 4.97
N ILE A 106 -11.05 -11.33 4.00
CA ILE A 106 -12.33 -10.64 3.75
C ILE A 106 -13.29 -11.53 2.97
N ASN A 107 -12.75 -12.28 2.00
CA ASN A 107 -13.54 -13.09 1.06
C ASN A 107 -13.59 -14.59 1.42
N GLY A 108 -12.86 -15.03 2.45
CA GLY A 108 -12.81 -16.41 2.91
C GLY A 108 -11.96 -17.33 2.03
N ASP A 109 -11.01 -16.78 1.26
CA ASP A 109 -10.13 -17.57 0.38
C ASP A 109 -8.87 -18.12 1.09
N GLY A 110 -8.68 -17.80 2.37
CA GLY A 110 -7.54 -18.21 3.17
C GLY A 110 -6.32 -17.28 3.03
N HIS A 111 -6.43 -16.16 2.30
CA HIS A 111 -5.36 -15.19 2.12
C HIS A 111 -5.74 -13.85 2.78
N PRO A 112 -5.07 -13.44 3.87
CA PRO A 112 -5.45 -12.21 4.55
C PRO A 112 -5.23 -10.95 3.68
N ASP A 113 -6.31 -10.20 3.50
CA ASP A 113 -6.41 -8.94 2.74
C ASP A 113 -6.12 -7.72 3.62
N VAL A 114 -5.98 -6.53 3.03
CA VAL A 114 -5.90 -5.27 3.79
C VAL A 114 -7.27 -4.63 3.97
N THR A 115 -7.53 -4.04 5.14
CA THR A 115 -8.81 -3.35 5.46
C THR A 115 -8.62 -1.84 5.63
N HIS A 116 -9.72 -1.07 5.60
CA HIS A 116 -9.70 0.39 5.84
C HIS A 116 -8.73 1.14 4.91
N SER A 117 -8.71 0.75 3.65
CA SER A 117 -7.73 1.22 2.67
C SER A 117 -7.91 2.70 2.32
N GLY A 118 -9.16 3.17 2.15
CA GLY A 118 -9.48 4.58 1.93
C GLY A 118 -8.99 5.51 3.05
N PRO A 119 -9.40 5.29 4.32
CA PRO A 119 -8.90 6.08 5.45
C PRO A 119 -7.37 6.04 5.61
N THR A 120 -6.76 4.87 5.37
CA THR A 120 -5.31 4.71 5.41
C THR A 120 -4.61 5.55 4.35
N LEU A 121 -5.12 5.55 3.11
CA LEU A 121 -4.59 6.36 2.01
C LEU A 121 -4.75 7.86 2.29
N SER A 122 -5.91 8.28 2.81
CA SER A 122 -6.13 9.68 3.21
C SER A 122 -5.11 10.12 4.26
N ARG A 123 -4.82 9.27 5.26
CA ARG A 123 -3.85 9.60 6.30
C ARG A 123 -2.42 9.70 5.75
N LEU A 124 -2.05 8.82 4.82
CA LEU A 124 -0.77 8.93 4.09
C LEU A 124 -0.67 10.26 3.36
N ARG A 125 -1.72 10.66 2.63
CA ARG A 125 -1.77 11.95 1.92
C ARG A 125 -1.58 13.12 2.89
N ASP A 126 -2.29 13.13 4.01
CA ASP A 126 -2.22 14.23 4.97
C ASP A 126 -0.78 14.39 5.50
N VAL A 127 -0.12 13.29 5.88
CA VAL A 127 1.25 13.28 6.40
C VAL A 127 2.28 13.70 5.32
N LEU A 128 2.09 13.26 4.08
CA LEU A 128 3.04 13.51 2.99
C LEU A 128 2.78 14.81 2.24
N SER A 129 1.66 15.49 2.47
CA SER A 129 1.23 16.70 1.74
C SER A 129 2.30 17.79 1.70
N GLY A 130 2.88 18.16 2.86
CA GLY A 130 3.92 19.18 2.95
C GLY A 130 5.20 18.83 2.17
N PRO A 131 5.83 17.66 2.43
CA PRO A 131 6.99 17.21 1.66
C PRO A 131 6.72 17.11 0.15
N LEU A 132 5.58 16.56 -0.26
CA LEU A 132 5.26 16.41 -1.69
C LEU A 132 5.05 17.76 -2.38
N GLN A 133 4.43 18.74 -1.72
CA GLN A 133 4.26 20.09 -2.28
C GLN A 133 5.59 20.85 -2.41
N SER A 134 6.53 20.63 -1.49
CA SER A 134 7.79 21.37 -1.44
C SER A 134 8.93 20.72 -2.22
N GLU A 135 8.99 19.39 -2.25
CA GLU A 135 10.06 18.60 -2.87
C GLU A 135 9.63 17.93 -4.19
N GLY A 136 8.32 17.89 -4.49
CA GLY A 136 7.74 17.25 -5.68
C GLY A 136 7.64 15.73 -5.57
N SER A 137 8.55 15.08 -4.84
CA SER A 137 8.53 13.64 -4.57
C SER A 137 9.09 13.31 -3.19
N VAL A 138 8.75 12.12 -2.67
CA VAL A 138 9.39 11.55 -1.48
C VAL A 138 10.00 10.18 -1.82
N PRO A 139 11.18 9.81 -1.29
CA PRO A 139 11.77 8.52 -1.57
C PRO A 139 11.01 7.40 -0.87
N LEU A 140 10.69 6.34 -1.61
CA LEU A 140 10.21 5.04 -1.13
C LEU A 140 11.34 4.03 -1.19
N GLU A 141 11.72 3.51 -0.03
CA GLU A 141 12.68 2.43 0.13
C GLU A 141 11.95 1.11 0.35
N ILE A 142 12.10 0.15 -0.57
CA ILE A 142 11.50 -1.19 -0.51
C ILE A 142 12.57 -2.19 -0.09
N GLN A 143 12.29 -2.95 0.97
CA GLN A 143 13.18 -3.97 1.51
C GLN A 143 12.45 -5.32 1.64
N ASP A 144 13.07 -6.37 1.10
CA ASP A 144 12.61 -7.75 1.26
C ASP A 144 13.11 -8.29 2.62
N GLY A 145 12.20 -8.46 3.57
CA GLY A 145 12.48 -8.91 4.93
C GLY A 145 11.90 -10.29 5.23
N TYR A 146 11.90 -11.19 4.24
CA TYR A 146 11.30 -12.52 4.33
C TYR A 146 11.97 -13.48 5.34
N GLU A 147 13.01 -13.03 6.03
CA GLU A 147 13.77 -13.88 6.95
C GLU A 147 12.93 -14.25 8.20
N GLY A 148 12.66 -15.55 8.35
CA GLY A 148 12.28 -16.16 9.62
C GLY A 148 10.79 -16.14 10.00
N ARG A 149 9.84 -16.04 9.04
CA ARG A 149 8.40 -16.13 9.35
C ARG A 149 7.67 -17.06 8.39
N PHE A 150 7.30 -18.24 8.89
CA PHE A 150 6.44 -19.19 8.18
C PHE A 150 4.97 -18.92 8.51
N GLU A 151 4.07 -19.42 7.64
CA GLU A 151 2.61 -19.20 7.62
C GLU A 151 1.91 -19.34 8.98
N THR A 152 2.47 -20.12 9.91
CA THR A 152 1.90 -20.44 11.22
C THR A 152 2.23 -19.46 12.35
N GLU A 153 3.11 -18.48 12.16
CA GLU A 153 3.51 -17.53 13.22
C GLU A 153 2.75 -16.19 13.20
N ILE A 154 1.77 -16.04 12.29
CA ILE A 154 1.02 -14.80 12.10
C ILE A 154 -0.21 -14.74 13.01
N ALA A 155 0.00 -14.99 14.29
CA ALA A 155 -0.76 -14.27 15.30
C ALA A 155 0.15 -13.14 15.77
N VAL A 156 0.23 -12.06 14.98
CA VAL A 156 0.75 -10.80 15.53
C VAL A 156 -0.34 -10.35 16.50
N PRO A 157 -0.12 -10.36 17.82
CA PRO A 157 -1.11 -9.79 18.71
C PRO A 157 -1.33 -8.34 18.26
N ASP A 158 -2.58 -8.00 18.01
CA ASP A 158 -3.05 -6.63 17.80
C ASP A 158 -2.84 -5.83 19.10
N THR A 159 -1.58 -5.65 19.54
CA THR A 159 -1.29 -4.59 20.51
C THR A 159 -1.39 -3.30 19.72
N GLU A 160 -2.62 -2.81 19.63
CA GLU A 160 -2.93 -1.45 19.24
C GLU A 160 -2.05 -0.53 20.10
N PRO A 161 -1.24 0.36 19.51
CA PRO A 161 -0.99 1.61 20.20
C PRO A 161 -2.37 2.23 20.42
N GLU A 162 -2.73 2.58 21.65
CA GLU A 162 -3.98 3.27 21.94
C GLU A 162 -4.03 4.56 21.08
N TRP A 163 -4.81 4.53 19.99
CA TRP A 163 -4.98 5.66 19.07
C TRP A 163 -6.27 6.45 19.35
N ASP A 164 -6.96 6.15 20.44
CA ASP A 164 -8.26 6.74 20.80
C ASP A 164 -8.18 8.21 21.28
N GLY A 165 -6.98 8.79 21.36
CA GLY A 165 -6.81 10.16 21.85
C GLY A 165 -7.11 11.28 20.85
N LEU A 166 -7.24 11.00 19.55
CA LEU A 166 -7.24 12.07 18.52
C LEU A 166 -8.33 11.95 17.44
N VAL A 167 -9.25 10.99 17.56
CA VAL A 167 -10.39 10.87 16.63
C VAL A 167 -11.70 10.81 17.42
N ALA A 168 -12.03 11.87 18.14
CA ALA A 168 -13.40 12.08 18.58
C ALA A 168 -14.25 12.40 17.33
N GLY A 169 -14.92 11.38 16.76
CA GLY A 169 -16.06 11.60 15.88
C GLY A 169 -16.08 10.91 14.52
N LEU A 170 -15.36 9.80 14.28
CA LEU A 170 -15.60 8.97 13.10
C LEU A 170 -16.13 7.59 13.50
N ASP A 171 -17.42 7.42 13.21
CA ASP A 171 -18.27 6.23 13.35
C ASP A 171 -17.53 4.96 12.91
N GLU A 172 -17.45 3.95 13.80
CA GLU A 172 -16.84 2.63 13.56
C GLU A 172 -17.69 1.76 12.61
N LYS A 173 -18.03 2.29 11.43
CA LYS A 173 -18.81 1.55 10.44
C LYS A 173 -17.91 0.55 9.71
N ALA A 174 -18.53 -0.60 9.44
CA ALA A 174 -18.11 -1.77 8.67
C ALA A 174 -16.85 -1.61 7.81
N VAL A 175 -16.06 -2.67 7.71
CA VAL A 175 -15.02 -2.80 6.67
C VAL A 175 -15.68 -2.51 5.32
N GLU A 176 -15.52 -1.29 4.81
CA GLU A 176 -15.93 -0.93 3.48
C GLU A 176 -14.99 -1.67 2.53
N ILE A 177 -15.53 -2.69 1.88
CA ILE A 177 -14.94 -3.30 0.71
C ILE A 177 -15.08 -2.29 -0.42
N ASP A 178 -13.97 -1.73 -0.89
CA ASP A 178 -14.00 -0.95 -2.13
C ASP A 178 -14.16 -1.94 -3.28
N GLU A 179 -15.40 -2.21 -3.69
CA GLU A 179 -15.71 -3.12 -4.80
C GLU A 179 -15.28 -2.57 -6.17
N HIS A 180 -14.68 -1.37 -6.22
CA HIS A 180 -14.23 -0.76 -7.46
C HIS A 180 -12.94 -1.41 -7.97
N ILE A 181 -13.10 -2.51 -8.71
CA ILE A 181 -12.10 -2.97 -9.68
C ILE A 181 -12.16 -1.99 -10.85
N PRO A 182 -11.07 -1.27 -11.20
CA PRO A 182 -11.09 -0.45 -12.40
C PRO A 182 -11.33 -1.37 -13.60
N ASP A 183 -12.43 -1.12 -14.32
CA ASP A 183 -12.67 -1.68 -15.65
C ASP A 183 -11.40 -1.46 -16.46
N GLU A 184 -10.84 -2.55 -17.01
CA GLU A 184 -9.62 -2.63 -17.82
C GLU A 184 -8.75 -1.37 -17.76
N ILE A 185 -7.69 -1.37 -16.93
CA ILE A 185 -6.61 -0.37 -17.04
C ILE A 185 -6.18 -0.34 -18.51
N ASP A 186 -6.62 0.72 -19.21
CA ASP A 186 -6.42 0.90 -20.64
C ASP A 186 -4.94 0.72 -20.93
N PRO A 187 -4.55 -0.31 -21.71
CA PRO A 187 -3.17 -0.52 -22.07
C PRO A 187 -2.79 0.52 -23.12
N THR A 188 -2.71 1.80 -22.71
CA THR A 188 -2.07 2.79 -23.56
C THR A 188 -0.56 2.57 -23.51
N PRO A 189 0.09 2.50 -24.69
CA PRO A 189 1.47 2.02 -24.88
C PRO A 189 2.54 2.95 -24.30
#